data_AF-A0A523EPT1-F1
#
_entry.id   AF-A0A523EPT1-F1
#
_cell.length_a   1.000
_cell.length_b   1.000
_cell.length_c   1.000
_cell.angle_alpha   90.00
_cell.angle_beta   90.00
_cell.angle_gamma   90.00
#
_symmetry.space_group_name_H-M   'P 1'
#
loop_
_entity.id
_entity.type
_entity.pdbx_description
1 polymer ?
#
loop_
_entity_poly.entity_id
_entity_poly.type
_entity_poly.pdbx_seq_one_letter_code
_entity_poly.pdbx_strand_id
1 'polypeptide(L)' 'MSGLEEEFAGKIVASNVDATTPETAAVCQKLGFKNHGLVIRSADGETLWQQSDHEVNVDEVRAKISELTGAPM' A
#
# COMPACT_ATOMS: atom_id res chain seq x y z
N MET A 1 0.69 -11.35 -6.51
CA MET A 1 1.91 -10.99 -5.75
C MET A 1 2.63 -9.95 -6.58
N SER A 2 2.67 -8.71 -6.12
CA SER A 2 3.22 -7.58 -6.89
C SER A 2 4.75 -7.66 -6.86
N GLY A 3 5.41 -7.52 -8.02
CA GLY A 3 6.88 -7.53 -8.13
C GLY A 3 7.59 -6.48 -7.26
N LEU A 4 6.85 -5.53 -6.67
CA LEU A 4 7.34 -4.55 -5.71
C LEU A 4 8.08 -5.16 -4.52
N GLU A 5 7.63 -6.30 -3.98
CA GLU A 5 8.32 -6.93 -2.85
C GLU A 5 9.69 -7.48 -3.26
N GLU A 6 9.82 -7.95 -4.51
CA GLU A 6 11.10 -8.41 -5.08
C GLU A 6 12.01 -7.21 -5.41
N GLU A 7 11.45 -6.14 -5.96
CA GLU A 7 12.15 -4.88 -6.29
C GLU A 7 12.71 -4.19 -5.03
N PHE A 8 11.95 -4.22 -3.93
CA PHE A 8 12.32 -3.61 -2.65
C PHE A 8 12.55 -4.67 -1.56
N ALA A 9 13.21 -5.78 -1.94
CA ALA A 9 13.45 -6.91 -1.05
C ALA A 9 14.10 -6.48 0.27
N GLY A 10 13.48 -6.91 1.39
CA GLY A 10 13.94 -6.58 2.74
C GLY A 10 13.63 -5.16 3.21
N LYS A 11 12.94 -4.34 2.40
CA LYS A 11 12.49 -2.98 2.76
C LYS A 11 10.99 -2.89 2.94
N ILE A 12 10.22 -3.66 2.18
CA ILE A 12 8.76 -3.69 2.26
C ILE A 12 8.23 -5.12 2.39
N VAL A 13 6.98 -5.22 2.82
CA VAL A 13 6.16 -6.42 2.68
C VAL A 13 4.88 -6.02 1.95
N ALA A 14 4.57 -6.69 0.85
CA ALA A 14 3.38 -6.43 0.05
C ALA A 14 2.32 -7.50 0.35
N SER A 15 1.13 -7.07 0.77
CA SER A 15 0.01 -7.98 1.03
C SER A 15 -1.28 -7.47 0.41
N ASN A 16 -1.98 -8.36 -0.29
CA ASN A 16 -3.31 -8.10 -0.80
C ASN A 16 -4.34 -8.47 0.28
N VAL A 17 -5.24 -7.55 0.55
CA VAL A 17 -6.27 -7.72 1.57
C VAL A 17 -7.64 -7.66 0.88
N ASP A 18 -8.49 -8.65 1.16
CA ASP A 18 -9.82 -8.73 0.59
C ASP A 18 -10.77 -7.74 1.27
N ALA A 19 -11.12 -6.66 0.58
CA ALA A 19 -11.97 -5.60 1.11
C ALA A 19 -13.45 -5.99 1.28
N THR A 20 -13.86 -7.21 0.89
CA THR A 20 -15.26 -7.68 1.01
C THR A 20 -15.54 -8.36 2.35
N THR A 21 -14.50 -8.76 3.09
CA THR A 21 -14.69 -9.34 4.42
C THR A 21 -15.03 -8.24 5.45
N PRO A 22 -15.90 -8.50 6.43
CA PRO A 22 -16.38 -7.47 7.37
C PRO A 22 -15.25 -6.85 8.21
N GLU A 23 -14.22 -7.62 8.53
CA GLU A 23 -13.07 -7.14 9.33
C GLU A 23 -12.24 -6.10 8.56
N THR A 24 -12.01 -6.32 7.27
CA THR A 24 -11.20 -5.42 6.44
C THR A 24 -12.01 -4.37 5.71
N ALA A 25 -13.31 -4.58 5.51
CA ALA A 25 -14.24 -3.51 5.15
C ALA A 25 -14.21 -2.38 6.19
N ALA A 26 -14.15 -2.71 7.49
CA ALA A 26 -14.01 -1.71 8.55
C ALA A 26 -12.66 -0.95 8.48
N VAL A 27 -11.58 -1.65 8.11
CA VAL A 27 -10.26 -1.03 7.91
C VAL A 27 -10.26 -0.12 6.67
N CYS A 28 -10.82 -0.58 5.56
CA CYS A 28 -10.98 0.20 4.34
C CYS A 28 -11.81 1.47 4.59
N GLN A 29 -12.92 1.37 5.33
CA GLN A 29 -13.71 2.54 5.72
C GLN A 29 -12.92 3.51 6.61
N LYS A 30 -12.17 3.01 7.60
CA LYS A 30 -11.31 3.85 8.44
C LYS A 30 -10.22 4.59 7.66
N LEU A 31 -9.71 3.96 6.60
CA LEU A 31 -8.73 4.55 5.69
C LEU A 31 -9.36 5.46 4.62
N GLY A 32 -10.70 5.54 4.56
CA GLY A 32 -11.43 6.35 3.60
C GLY A 32 -11.57 5.73 2.21
N PHE A 33 -11.27 4.43 2.06
CA PHE A 33 -11.46 3.71 0.80
C PHE A 33 -12.93 3.36 0.58
N LYS A 34 -13.45 3.71 -0.61
CA LYS A 34 -14.84 3.39 -1.00
C LYS A 34 -15.02 1.96 -1.50
N ASN A 35 -14.00 1.38 -2.11
CA ASN A 35 -14.09 0.04 -2.72
C ASN A 35 -12.75 -0.70 -2.70
N HIS A 36 -11.70 -0.06 -3.23
CA HIS A 36 -10.32 -0.54 -3.20
C HIS A 36 -9.36 0.64 -3.20
N GLY A 37 -8.10 0.38 -2.90
CA GLY A 37 -7.04 1.38 -2.86
C GLY A 37 -5.71 0.75 -2.47
N LEU A 38 -4.66 1.56 -2.49
CA LEU A 38 -3.34 1.16 -2.01
C LEU A 38 -2.98 2.00 -0.79
N VAL A 39 -2.42 1.36 0.22
CA VAL A 39 -1.93 2.03 1.43
C VAL A 39 -0.50 1.55 1.71
N ILE A 40 0.39 2.49 1.95
CA ILE A 40 1.73 2.23 2.50
C ILE A 40 1.66 2.59 3.98
N ARG A 41 1.98 1.60 4.83
CA ARG A 41 1.99 1.75 6.28
C ARG A 41 3.39 1.54 6.82
N SER A 42 3.73 2.23 7.90
CA SER A 42 4.91 1.94 8.70
C SER A 42 4.76 0.59 9.41
N ALA A 43 5.87 0.06 9.92
CA ALA A 43 5.85 -1.15 10.75
C ALA A 43 4.97 -0.98 12.02
N ASP A 44 4.87 0.25 12.53
CA ASP A 44 4.05 0.62 13.68
C ASP A 44 2.55 0.78 13.32
N GLY A 45 2.19 0.61 12.05
CA GLY A 45 0.81 0.67 11.55
C GLY A 45 0.31 2.07 11.22
N GLU A 46 1.19 3.07 11.22
CA GLU A 46 0.85 4.44 10.79
C GLU A 46 0.71 4.50 9.26
N THR A 47 -0.34 5.15 8.77
CA THR A 47 -0.51 5.37 7.32
C THR A 47 0.45 6.46 6.86
N LEU A 48 1.47 6.07 6.10
CA LEU A 48 2.46 6.98 5.52
C LEU A 48 1.97 7.57 4.20
N TRP A 49 1.26 6.76 3.42
CA TRP A 49 0.73 7.16 2.12
C TRP A 49 -0.47 6.31 1.74
N GLN A 50 -1.42 6.90 1.02
CA GLN A 50 -2.55 6.17 0.46
C GLN A 50 -2.99 6.76 -0.86
N GLN A 51 -3.49 5.90 -1.75
CA GLN A 51 -4.14 6.29 -2.99
C GLN A 51 -5.45 5.52 -3.11
N SER A 52 -6.53 6.29 -3.15
CA SER A 52 -7.88 5.77 -3.30
C SER A 52 -8.20 5.59 -4.77
N ASP A 53 -8.98 4.55 -5.11
CA ASP A 53 -9.63 4.37 -6.42
C ASP A 53 -8.76 3.85 -7.58
N HIS A 54 -9.40 3.63 -8.73
CA HIS A 54 -8.96 2.85 -9.90
C HIS A 54 -7.69 3.36 -10.62
N GLU A 55 -7.09 4.46 -10.16
CA GLU A 55 -5.88 5.06 -10.73
C GLU A 55 -4.64 4.73 -9.88
N VAL A 56 -4.54 3.50 -9.37
CA VAL A 56 -3.30 3.06 -8.71
C VAL A 56 -2.18 3.06 -9.74
N ASN A 57 -1.31 4.07 -9.65
CA ASN A 57 -0.15 4.20 -10.50
C ASN A 57 1.05 3.55 -9.82
N VAL A 58 1.48 2.40 -10.36
CA VAL A 58 2.60 1.64 -9.80
C VAL A 58 3.91 2.45 -9.78
N ASP A 59 4.13 3.36 -10.74
CA ASP A 59 5.33 4.20 -10.74
C ASP A 59 5.31 5.22 -9.60
N GLU A 60 4.15 5.79 -9.25
CA GLU A 60 4.02 6.64 -8.06
C GLU A 60 4.25 5.84 -6.77
N VAL A 61 3.74 4.61 -6.73
CA VAL A 61 3.96 3.70 -5.59
C VAL A 61 5.45 3.39 -5.43
N ARG A 62 6.16 3.08 -6.52
CA ARG A 62 7.61 2.86 -6.51
C ARG A 62 8.37 4.09 -6.04
N ALA A 63 8.03 5.26 -6.57
CA ALA A 63 8.66 6.52 -6.17
C ALA A 63 8.45 6.80 -4.68
N LYS A 64 7.26 6.53 -4.13
CA LYS A 64 7.00 6.68 -2.70
C LYS A 64 7.69 5.64 -1.84
N ILE A 65 7.78 4.39 -2.28
CA ILE A 65 8.55 3.37 -1.55
C ILE A 65 10.03 3.74 -1.53
N SER A 66 10.59 4.19 -2.66
CA SER A 66 11.97 4.67 -2.75
C SER A 66 12.22 5.86 -1.81
N GLU A 67 11.34 6.87 -1.82
CA GLU A 67 11.43 8.03 -0.93
C GLU A 67 11.40 7.64 0.55
N LEU A 68 10.53 6.71 0.93
CA LEU A 68 10.32 6.29 2.33
C LEU A 68 11.41 5.34 2.83
N THR A 69 11.99 4.52 1.96
CA THR A 69 12.97 3.47 2.34
C THR A 69 14.41 3.84 2.01
N GLY A 70 14.63 4.89 1.21
CA GLY A 70 15.93 5.28 0.66
C GLY A 70 16.47 4.28 -0.39
N ALA A 71 15.63 3.38 -0.91
CA ALA A 71 16.02 2.42 -1.93
C ALA A 71 16.16 3.09 -3.31
N PRO A 72 17.07 2.62 -4.18
CA PRO A 72 17.15 3.13 -5.56
C PRO A 72 15.86 2.82 -6.34
N MET A 73 15.43 3.78 -7.18
CA MET A 73 14.33 3.59 -8.15
C MET A 73 14.80 2.83 -9.39
#